data_AF-A0A2E7JJI6-F1
#
_entry.id   AF-A0A2E7JJI6-F1
#
_cell.length_a   1.000
_cell.length_b   1.000
_cell.length_c   1.000
_cell.angle_alpha   90.00
_cell.angle_beta   90.00
_cell.angle_gamma   90.00
#
_symmetry.space_group_name_H-M   'P 1'
#
loop_
_entity.id
_entity.type
_entity.pdbx_description
1 polymer ?
#
loop_
_entity_poly.entity_id
_entity_poly.type
_entity_poly.pdbx_seq_one_letter_code
_entity_poly.pdbx_strand_id
1 'polypeptide(L)'
;MGPPFAVLFLALASGLGAGVYGAIGSGGFPLDDAWIHLQLARNVSVGAGFGLNPHEPVSLSTAPLWTLLVALLHLLPWDIVAGVKTAGALLLFANALMTWWLAQRIGLDRGWALLAGLVGGLTPRFLWASQSGMEILL
;
A
#
# COMPACT_ATOMS: atom_id res chain seq x y z
N MET A 1 -5.39 26.19 -9.77
CA MET A 1 -5.95 25.33 -8.70
C MET A 1 -5.10 25.47 -7.45
N GLY A 2 -5.71 25.50 -6.26
CA GLY A 2 -4.99 25.61 -4.98
C GLY A 2 -4.49 24.25 -4.47
N PRO A 3 -3.52 24.23 -3.53
CA PRO A 3 -2.99 22.98 -2.93
C PRO A 3 -4.06 22.04 -2.34
N PRO A 4 -5.07 22.52 -1.58
CA PRO A 4 -6.07 21.64 -0.97
C PRO A 4 -6.90 20.86 -2.00
N PHE A 5 -7.19 21.49 -3.13
CA PHE A 5 -7.91 20.85 -4.23
C PHE A 5 -7.12 19.69 -4.82
N ALA A 6 -5.82 19.89 -5.10
CA ALA A 6 -4.96 18.86 -5.67
C ALA A 6 -4.86 17.65 -4.74
N VAL A 7 -4.65 17.89 -3.43
CA VAL A 7 -4.58 16.83 -2.41
C VAL A 7 -5.87 16.02 -2.37
N LEU A 8 -7.02 16.69 -2.26
CA LEU A 8 -8.33 16.02 -2.24
C LEU A 8 -8.57 15.23 -3.52
N PHE A 9 -8.24 15.80 -4.68
CA PHE A 9 -8.47 15.15 -5.95
C PHE A 9 -7.59 13.91 -6.13
N LEU A 10 -6.33 13.97 -5.74
CA LEU A 10 -5.44 12.81 -5.72
C LEU A 10 -5.96 11.74 -4.76
N ALA A 11 -6.40 12.11 -3.55
CA ALA A 11 -6.96 11.17 -2.58
C ALA A 11 -8.18 10.43 -3.12
N LEU A 12 -9.11 11.17 -3.75
CA LEU A 12 -10.29 10.59 -4.38
C LEU A 12 -9.91 9.69 -5.55
N ALA A 13 -9.01 10.13 -6.43
CA ALA A 13 -8.60 9.38 -7.61
C ALA A 13 -7.92 8.05 -7.23
N SER A 14 -6.89 8.08 -6.38
CA SER A 14 -6.19 6.87 -5.95
C SER A 14 -7.05 6.00 -5.06
N GLY A 15 -7.85 6.60 -4.17
CA GLY A 15 -8.75 5.87 -3.27
C GLY A 15 -9.87 5.15 -4.00
N LEU A 16 -10.55 5.82 -4.94
CA LEU A 16 -11.58 5.20 -5.78
C LEU A 16 -10.97 4.13 -6.68
N GLY A 17 -9.83 4.41 -7.32
CA GLY A 17 -9.14 3.43 -8.16
C GLY A 17 -8.77 2.17 -7.40
N ALA A 18 -8.16 2.32 -6.22
CA ALA A 18 -7.80 1.20 -5.34
C ALA A 18 -9.04 0.44 -4.85
N GLY A 19 -10.09 1.16 -4.46
CA GLY A 19 -11.35 0.58 -4.02
C GLY A 19 -12.06 -0.24 -5.11
N VAL A 20 -12.13 0.27 -6.34
CA VAL A 20 -12.66 -0.48 -7.49
C VAL A 20 -11.85 -1.75 -7.72
N TYR A 21 -10.52 -1.64 -7.70
CA TYR A 21 -9.63 -2.80 -7.89
C TYR A 21 -9.79 -3.85 -6.78
N GLY A 22 -9.95 -3.41 -5.53
CA GLY A 22 -10.22 -4.30 -4.41
C GLY A 22 -11.58 -5.00 -4.51
N ALA A 23 -12.60 -4.29 -4.98
CA ALA A 23 -13.99 -4.79 -5.08
C ALA A 23 -14.20 -5.84 -6.18
N ILE A 24 -13.42 -5.81 -7.25
CA ILE A 24 -13.50 -6.80 -8.34
C ILE A 24 -12.76 -8.11 -8.03
N GLY A 25 -11.98 -8.16 -6.94
CA GLY A 25 -11.19 -9.33 -6.56
C GLY A 25 -11.95 -10.36 -5.69
N SER A 26 -11.27 -11.47 -5.37
CA SER A 26 -11.80 -12.57 -4.54
C SER A 26 -11.91 -12.27 -3.03
N GLY A 27 -11.83 -10.99 -2.63
CA GLY A 27 -11.76 -10.56 -1.23
C GLY A 27 -10.38 -10.72 -0.59
N GLY A 28 -9.66 -11.82 -0.88
CA GLY A 28 -8.30 -12.10 -0.39
C GLY A 28 -7.18 -11.36 -1.14
N PHE A 29 -5.93 -11.70 -0.84
CA PHE A 29 -4.77 -11.24 -1.63
C PHE A 29 -4.65 -12.05 -2.94
N PRO A 30 -4.22 -11.41 -4.04
CA PRO A 30 -4.05 -12.07 -5.33
C PRO A 30 -2.76 -12.90 -5.45
N LEU A 31 -1.83 -12.77 -4.51
CA LEU A 31 -0.54 -13.46 -4.49
C LEU A 31 -0.38 -14.30 -3.23
N ASP A 32 0.20 -15.49 -3.37
CA ASP A 32 0.48 -16.40 -2.25
C ASP A 32 1.50 -15.80 -1.28
N ASP A 33 2.49 -15.05 -1.79
CA ASP A 33 3.53 -14.40 -0.99
C ASP A 33 2.96 -13.44 0.08
N ALA A 34 1.83 -12.78 -0.23
CA ALA A 34 1.17 -11.87 0.71
C ALA A 34 0.73 -12.60 1.98
N TRP A 35 0.30 -13.86 1.85
CA TRP A 35 -0.10 -14.70 2.99
C TRP A 35 1.11 -15.14 3.83
N ILE A 36 2.26 -15.37 3.19
CA ILE A 36 3.51 -15.63 3.90
C ILE A 36 3.92 -14.41 4.74
N HIS A 37 3.89 -13.21 4.16
CA HIS A 37 4.14 -11.97 4.89
C HIS A 37 3.15 -11.76 6.04
N LEU A 38 1.87 -12.09 5.84
CA LEU A 38 0.86 -12.01 6.87
C LEU A 38 1.17 -12.92 8.06
N GLN A 39 1.60 -14.16 7.80
CA GLN A 39 1.96 -15.11 8.85
C GLN A 39 3.21 -14.66 9.62
N LEU A 40 4.24 -14.16 8.91
CA LEU A 40 5.42 -13.57 9.56
C LEU A 40 5.02 -12.38 10.44
N ALA A 41 4.19 -11.48 9.92
CA ALA A 41 3.70 -10.32 10.65
C ALA A 41 2.87 -10.70 11.88
N ARG A 42 2.05 -11.74 11.79
CA ARG A 42 1.29 -12.28 12.91
C ARG A 42 2.22 -12.76 14.02
N ASN A 43 3.24 -13.56 13.70
CA ASN A 43 4.18 -14.06 14.68
C ASN A 43 5.00 -12.93 15.33
N VAL A 44 5.41 -11.92 14.54
CA VAL A 44 6.05 -10.72 15.09
C VAL A 44 5.11 -9.98 16.03
N SER A 45 3.83 -9.81 15.68
CA SER A 45 2.85 -9.06 16.49
C SER A 45 2.62 -9.66 17.89
N VAL A 46 2.81 -10.97 18.05
CA VAL A 46 2.67 -11.68 19.34
C VAL A 46 4.01 -11.98 20.01
N GLY A 47 5.12 -11.44 19.49
CA GLY A 47 6.46 -11.62 20.06
C GLY A 47 7.11 -12.98 19.77
N ALA A 48 6.59 -13.75 18.80
CA ALA A 48 7.13 -15.05 18.41
C ALA A 48 8.27 -14.98 17.37
N GLY A 49 8.58 -13.78 16.86
CA GLY A 49 9.71 -13.52 15.96
C GLY A 49 9.40 -13.70 14.47
N PHE A 50 10.44 -13.59 13.63
CA PHE A 50 10.36 -13.73 12.17
C PHE A 50 10.43 -15.21 11.74
N GLY A 51 9.34 -15.94 11.95
CA GLY A 51 9.22 -17.35 11.60
C GLY A 51 7.86 -17.69 11.03
N LEU A 52 7.74 -18.79 10.28
CA LEU A 52 6.42 -19.36 9.94
C LEU A 52 5.81 -20.05 11.16
N ASN A 53 6.64 -20.82 11.86
CA ASN A 53 6.34 -21.40 13.15
C ASN A 53 6.77 -20.44 14.28
N PRO A 54 6.01 -20.36 15.38
CA PRO A 54 6.38 -19.54 16.53
C PRO A 54 7.75 -19.94 17.11
N HIS A 55 8.60 -18.97 17.41
CA HIS A 55 9.92 -19.16 18.01
C HIS A 55 10.93 -19.96 17.17
N GLU A 56 10.61 -20.26 15.90
CA GLU A 56 11.53 -20.81 14.90
C GLU A 56 11.83 -19.74 13.84
N PRO A 57 12.83 -18.88 14.06
CA PRO A 57 13.17 -17.84 13.10
C PRO A 57 13.70 -18.44 11.80
N VAL A 58 13.21 -17.92 10.67
CA VAL A 58 13.69 -18.27 9.33
C VAL A 58 14.01 -17.01 8.54
N SER A 59 15.07 -17.06 7.73
CA SER A 59 15.48 -15.94 6.86
C SER A 59 14.63 -15.90 5.59
N LEU A 60 13.32 -15.73 5.75
CA LEU A 60 12.34 -15.82 4.66
C LEU A 60 11.74 -14.46 4.25
N SER A 61 11.94 -13.42 5.08
CA SER A 61 11.40 -12.09 4.80
C SER A 61 12.24 -11.32 3.77
N THR A 62 11.66 -11.04 2.61
CA THR A 62 12.25 -10.19 1.55
C THR A 62 11.79 -8.73 1.62
N ALA A 63 10.80 -8.41 2.46
CA ALA A 63 10.27 -7.07 2.72
C ALA A 63 10.05 -6.81 4.23
N PRO A 64 11.13 -6.72 5.03
CA PRO A 64 11.01 -6.67 6.49
C PRO A 64 10.28 -5.43 7.01
N LEU A 65 10.43 -4.26 6.37
CA LEU A 65 9.71 -3.05 6.79
C LEU A 65 8.21 -3.17 6.56
N TRP A 66 7.80 -3.73 5.41
CA TRP A 66 6.40 -4.07 5.14
C TRP A 66 5.85 -5.06 6.17
N THR A 67 6.58 -6.13 6.46
CA THR A 67 6.18 -7.11 7.49
C THR A 67 5.98 -6.46 8.86
N LEU A 68 6.87 -5.55 9.28
CA LEU A 68 6.72 -4.82 10.55
C LEU A 68 5.49 -3.91 10.55
N LEU A 69 5.22 -3.21 9.45
CA LEU A 69 4.01 -2.41 9.31
C LEU A 69 2.76 -3.28 9.46
N VAL A 70 2.70 -4.42 8.77
CA VAL A 70 1.58 -5.37 8.85
C VAL A 70 1.46 -5.98 10.25
N ALA A 71 2.56 -6.16 10.97
CA ALA A 71 2.54 -6.63 12.36
C ALA A 71 1.87 -5.61 13.30
N LEU A 72 2.07 -4.31 13.05
CA LEU A 72 1.33 -3.26 13.78
C LEU A 72 -0.16 -3.30 13.46
N LEU A 73 -0.54 -3.60 12.21
CA LEU A 73 -1.96 -3.73 11.84
C LEU A 73 -2.64 -4.91 12.55
N HIS A 74 -1.91 -5.98 12.90
CA HIS A 74 -2.46 -7.10 13.68
C HIS A 74 -2.87 -6.70 15.12
N LEU A 75 -2.41 -5.55 15.63
CA LEU A 75 -2.76 -5.06 16.96
C LEU A 75 -4.16 -4.40 17.02
N LEU A 76 -4.79 -4.17 15.86
CA LEU A 76 -6.06 -3.47 15.74
C LEU A 76 -7.23 -4.46 15.55
N PRO A 77 -8.44 -4.16 16.07
CA PRO A 77 -9.59 -5.07 16.05
C PRO A 77 -10.39 -4.98 14.73
N TRP A 78 -9.71 -5.18 13.60
CA TRP A 78 -10.28 -5.12 12.25
C TRP A 78 -9.96 -6.39 11.45
N ASP A 79 -10.61 -6.55 10.31
CA ASP A 79 -10.21 -7.58 9.34
C ASP A 79 -8.81 -7.25 8.80
N ILE A 80 -7.88 -8.19 8.98
CA ILE A 80 -6.47 -7.92 8.67
C ILE A 80 -6.24 -7.75 7.17
N VAL A 81 -6.97 -8.46 6.32
CA VAL A 81 -6.85 -8.33 4.85
C VAL A 81 -7.30 -6.94 4.42
N ALA A 82 -8.45 -6.47 4.93
CA ALA A 82 -8.95 -5.13 4.71
C ALA A 82 -7.98 -4.06 5.25
N GLY A 83 -7.42 -4.27 6.44
CA GLY A 83 -6.42 -3.37 7.03
C GLY A 83 -5.17 -3.21 6.15
N VAL A 84 -4.62 -4.33 5.67
CA VAL A 84 -3.45 -4.34 4.77
C VAL A 84 -3.76 -3.69 3.42
N LYS A 85 -4.91 -4.00 2.81
CA LYS A 85 -5.34 -3.35 1.55
C LYS A 85 -5.57 -1.84 1.72
N THR A 86 -6.09 -1.43 2.88
CA THR A 86 -6.25 -0.01 3.22
C THR A 86 -4.89 0.67 3.36
N ALA A 87 -3.92 0.03 4.02
CA ALA A 87 -2.56 0.55 4.10
C ALA A 87 -1.92 0.69 2.70
N GLY A 88 -2.11 -0.30 1.82
CA GLY A 88 -1.65 -0.21 0.43
C GLY A 88 -2.30 0.94 -0.36
N ALA A 89 -3.60 1.18 -0.20
CA ALA A 89 -4.29 2.32 -0.81
C ALA A 89 -3.80 3.68 -0.27
N LEU A 90 -3.50 3.77 1.03
CA LEU A 90 -2.91 4.97 1.64
C LEU A 90 -1.50 5.24 1.13
N LEU A 91 -0.68 4.20 0.96
CA LEU A 91 0.66 4.31 0.39
C LEU A 91 0.62 4.71 -1.09
N LEU A 92 -0.35 4.21 -1.87
CA LEU A 92 -0.58 4.66 -3.24
C LEU A 92 -0.94 6.15 -3.28
N PHE A 93 -1.84 6.60 -2.40
CA PHE A 93 -2.16 8.02 -2.28
C PHE A 93 -0.92 8.85 -1.92
N ALA A 94 -0.13 8.41 -0.94
CA ALA A 94 1.12 9.07 -0.56
C ALA A 94 2.09 9.15 -1.75
N ASN A 95 2.23 8.08 -2.53
CA ASN A 95 3.05 8.05 -3.75
C ASN A 95 2.57 9.07 -4.79
N ALA A 96 1.25 9.13 -5.05
CA ALA A 96 0.66 10.12 -5.97
C ALA A 96 0.89 11.56 -5.49
N LEU A 97 0.75 11.80 -4.18
CA LEU A 97 0.98 13.09 -3.55
C LEU A 97 2.45 13.52 -3.63
N MET A 98 3.38 12.60 -3.33
CA MET A 98 4.82 12.86 -3.43
C MET A 98 5.24 13.10 -4.87
N THR A 99 4.65 12.38 -5.83
CA THR A 99 4.87 12.61 -7.27
C THR A 99 4.45 14.02 -7.69
N TRP A 100 3.25 14.45 -7.29
CA TRP A 100 2.77 15.82 -7.52
C TRP A 100 3.67 16.88 -6.86
N TRP A 101 4.09 16.64 -5.62
CA TRP A 101 4.96 17.56 -4.89
C TRP A 101 6.35 17.67 -5.54
N LEU A 102 6.95 16.55 -5.94
CA LEU A 102 8.22 16.51 -6.64
C LEU A 102 8.12 17.22 -8.00
N ALA A 103 7.06 16.99 -8.76
CA ALA A 103 6.84 17.66 -10.04
C ALA A 103 6.81 19.19 -9.90
N GLN A 104 6.18 19.72 -8.85
CA GLN A 104 6.24 21.16 -8.56
C GLN A 104 7.65 21.62 -8.18
N ARG A 105 8.39 20.82 -7.40
CA ARG A 105 9.76 21.15 -6.97
C ARG A 105 10.74 21.23 -8.13
N ILE A 106 10.53 20.45 -9.19
CA ILE A 106 11.36 20.51 -10.41
C ILE A 106 10.87 21.54 -11.44
N GLY A 107 9.84 22.32 -11.10
CA GLY A 107 9.40 23.48 -11.89
C GLY A 107 8.26 23.23 -12.88
N LEU A 108 7.57 22.08 -12.83
CA LEU A 108 6.36 21.89 -13.63
C LEU A 108 5.26 22.84 -13.15
N ASP A 109 4.45 23.34 -14.08
CA ASP A 109 3.25 24.08 -13.70
C ASP A 109 2.26 23.17 -12.96
N ARG A 110 1.31 23.81 -12.26
CA ARG A 110 0.36 23.14 -11.39
C ARG A 110 -0.50 22.08 -12.11
N GLY A 111 -0.79 22.29 -13.40
CA GLY A 111 -1.55 21.34 -14.22
C GLY A 111 -0.74 20.09 -14.52
N TRP A 112 0.48 20.25 -15.05
CA TRP A 112 1.37 19.12 -15.33
C TRP A 112 1.78 18.37 -14.08
N ALA A 113 2.04 19.07 -12.98
CA ALA A 113 2.33 18.42 -11.71
C ALA A 113 1.16 17.58 -11.22
N LEU A 114 -0.08 18.09 -11.33
CA LEU A 114 -1.28 17.34 -10.94
C LEU A 114 -1.46 16.13 -11.84
N LEU A 115 -1.25 16.28 -13.15
CA LEU A 115 -1.31 15.17 -14.09
C LEU A 115 -0.27 14.09 -13.74
N ALA A 116 0.95 14.45 -13.38
CA ALA A 116 1.97 13.49 -12.96
C ALA A 116 1.53 12.68 -11.72
N GLY A 117 0.96 13.35 -10.71
CA GLY A 117 0.38 12.68 -9.54
C GLY A 117 -0.78 11.75 -9.90
N LEU A 118 -1.68 12.18 -10.79
CA LEU A 118 -2.82 11.38 -11.27
C LEU A 118 -2.36 10.15 -12.06
N VAL A 119 -1.37 10.32 -12.94
CA VAL A 119 -0.76 9.21 -13.68
C VAL A 119 -0.21 8.19 -12.69
N GLY A 120 0.53 8.61 -11.66
CA GLY A 120 0.97 7.73 -10.59
C GLY A 120 -0.20 7.04 -9.88
N GLY A 121 -1.18 7.81 -9.41
CA GLY A 121 -2.31 7.28 -8.63
C GLY A 121 -3.30 6.39 -9.39
N LEU A 122 -3.33 6.48 -10.73
CA LEU A 122 -4.28 5.75 -11.58
C LEU A 122 -3.61 4.74 -12.51
N THR A 123 -2.28 4.62 -12.50
CA THR A 123 -1.59 3.61 -13.30
C THR A 123 -2.05 2.21 -12.87
N PRO A 124 -2.55 1.36 -13.79
CA PRO A 124 -3.12 0.06 -13.43
C PRO A 124 -2.19 -0.84 -12.60
N ARG A 125 -0.88 -0.80 -12.89
CA ARG A 125 0.12 -1.56 -12.13
C ARG A 125 0.18 -1.13 -10.66
N PHE A 126 0.08 0.16 -10.39
CA PHE A 126 0.11 0.70 -9.03
C PHE A 126 -1.20 0.44 -8.29
N LEU A 127 -2.34 0.49 -9.01
CA LEU A 127 -3.64 0.08 -8.48
C LEU A 127 -3.63 -1.38 -8.02
N TRP A 128 -3.18 -2.31 -8.89
CA TRP A 128 -3.03 -3.72 -8.52
C TRP A 128 -2.04 -3.90 -7.37
N ALA A 129 -0.87 -3.27 -7.42
CA ALA A 129 0.14 -3.36 -6.37
C ALA A 129 -0.42 -2.91 -5.01
N SER A 130 -1.20 -1.83 -4.97
CA SER A 130 -1.84 -1.32 -3.74
C SER A 130 -2.79 -2.32 -3.09
N GLN A 131 -3.33 -3.27 -3.88
CA GLN A 131 -4.28 -4.29 -3.42
C GLN A 131 -3.66 -5.68 -3.30
N SER A 132 -2.36 -5.80 -3.55
CA SER A 132 -1.65 -7.09 -3.61
C SER A 132 -1.34 -7.70 -2.24
N GLY A 133 -1.29 -6.87 -1.19
CA GLY A 133 -0.80 -7.28 0.14
C GLY A 133 0.74 -7.36 0.23
N MET A 134 1.45 -6.91 -0.80
CA MET A 134 2.90 -6.97 -0.91
C MET A 134 3.53 -5.59 -1.12
N GLU A 135 4.77 -5.44 -0.64
CA GLU A 135 5.69 -4.45 -1.18
C GLU A 135 6.24 -4.98 -2.51
N ILE A 136 5.87 -4.34 -3.62
CA ILE A 136 6.26 -4.80 -4.96
C ILE A 136 7.18 -3.76 -5.59
N LEU A 137 8.41 -4.17 -5.93
CA LEU A 137 9.26 -3.47 -6.87
C LEU A 137 8.71 -3.73 -8.28
N LEU A 138 8.25 -2.68 -8.95
CA LEU A 138 7.73 -2.78 -10.33
C LEU A 138 8.81 -2.53 -11.36
#